data_AF-A0A317SHS9-F1
#
_entry.id   AF-A0A317SHS9-F1
#
_cell.length_a   1.000
_cell.length_b   1.000
_cell.length_c   1.000
_cell.angle_alpha   90.00
_cell.angle_beta   90.00
_cell.angle_gamma   90.00
#
_symmetry.space_group_name_H-M   'P 1'
#
loop_
_entity.id
_entity.type
_entity.pdbx_description
1 polymer ?
#
loop_
_entity_poly.entity_id
_entity_poly.type
_entity_poly.pdbx_seq_one_letter_code
_entity_poly.pdbx_strand_id
1 'polypeptide(L)'
;MKATIPPKFTILDALSATGLRALRYALEIPFVTRTTSNDLDPSASQSMHRNIQYNKTHTAKTIDPALTPYAAMSKIHVETANATHHMYSVLSPPKPRTEEEYANGESREHRFGKYDVIDLDPFGTAVPFLDAAVQAVSDGGLLCITCTDAGVWASTGYSEKCFSLYGGMPVKGEWSHEACLRLILYATATAAARVRVMEDTIARKA
;
A
#
# COMPACT_ATOMS: atom_id res chain seq x y z
N MET A 1 33.28 -2.38 -15.42
CA MET A 1 31.94 -1.81 -15.70
C MET A 1 31.02 -2.22 -14.56
N LYS A 2 30.51 -1.29 -13.73
CA LYS A 2 29.48 -1.64 -12.74
C LYS A 2 28.24 -2.02 -13.54
N ALA A 3 27.74 -3.26 -13.38
CA ALA A 3 26.45 -3.64 -13.93
C ALA A 3 25.42 -2.63 -13.43
N THR A 4 24.77 -1.90 -14.34
CA THR A 4 23.70 -0.97 -14.01
C THR A 4 22.54 -1.79 -13.48
N ILE A 5 22.39 -1.84 -12.15
CA ILE A 5 21.25 -2.46 -11.50
C ILE A 5 20.02 -1.68 -11.97
N PRO A 6 19.01 -2.33 -12.58
CA PRO A 6 17.82 -1.64 -13.03
C PRO A 6 17.14 -0.93 -11.84
N PRO A 7 16.57 0.27 -12.05
CA PRO A 7 15.90 1.00 -10.99
C PRO A 7 14.77 0.16 -10.41
N LYS A 8 14.69 0.11 -9.08
CA LYS A 8 13.64 -0.61 -8.37
C LYS A 8 12.40 0.27 -8.32
N PHE A 9 11.25 -0.35 -8.56
CA PHE A 9 9.95 0.28 -8.36
C PHE A 9 9.00 -0.73 -7.74
N THR A 10 8.61 -0.47 -6.50
CA THR A 10 7.95 -1.41 -5.60
C THR A 10 6.63 -0.84 -5.11
N ILE A 11 5.59 -1.67 -5.18
CA ILE A 11 4.23 -1.28 -4.78
C ILE A 11 3.76 -2.21 -3.66
N LEU A 12 3.13 -1.65 -2.64
CA LEU A 12 2.37 -2.39 -1.63
C LEU A 12 0.87 -2.14 -1.83
N ASP A 13 0.13 -3.20 -2.11
CA ASP A 13 -1.30 -3.28 -1.89
C ASP A 13 -1.54 -3.85 -0.48
N ALA A 14 -1.82 -2.98 0.48
CA ALA A 14 -1.76 -3.33 1.90
C ALA A 14 -2.97 -4.13 2.41
N LEU A 15 -4.13 -3.97 1.77
CA LEU A 15 -5.41 -4.64 2.11
C LEU A 15 -6.04 -5.20 0.83
N SER A 16 -5.47 -6.31 0.36
CA SER A 16 -5.56 -6.72 -1.03
C SER A 16 -6.81 -7.55 -1.37
N ALA A 17 -7.43 -8.19 -0.37
CA ALA A 17 -8.54 -9.12 -0.53
C ALA A 17 -8.26 -10.16 -1.62
N THR A 18 -8.88 -10.01 -2.80
CA THR A 18 -8.71 -10.94 -3.92
C THR A 18 -7.47 -10.68 -4.78
N GLY A 19 -6.72 -9.61 -4.52
CA GLY A 19 -5.49 -9.28 -5.26
C GLY A 19 -5.69 -8.44 -6.51
N LEU A 20 -6.91 -7.95 -6.80
CA LEU A 20 -7.21 -7.28 -8.07
C LEU A 20 -6.37 -6.03 -8.33
N ARG A 21 -6.14 -5.19 -7.30
CA ARG A 21 -5.28 -4.00 -7.44
C ARG A 21 -3.84 -4.43 -7.74
N ALA A 22 -3.30 -5.39 -7.00
CA ALA A 22 -1.97 -5.92 -7.26
C ALA A 22 -1.80 -6.55 -8.66
N LEU A 23 -2.81 -7.28 -9.15
CA LEU A 23 -2.84 -7.85 -10.50
C LEU A 23 -2.76 -6.75 -11.56
N ARG A 24 -3.58 -5.70 -11.41
CA ARG A 24 -3.60 -4.56 -12.34
C ARG A 24 -2.28 -3.79 -12.30
N TYR A 25 -1.71 -3.54 -11.13
CA TYR A 25 -0.40 -2.91 -11.02
C TYR A 25 0.68 -3.67 -11.79
N ALA A 26 0.69 -5.00 -11.68
CA ALA A 26 1.66 -5.81 -12.39
C ALA A 26 1.44 -5.83 -13.92
N LEU A 27 0.18 -5.76 -14.39
CA LEU A 27 -0.18 -5.83 -15.81
C LEU A 27 -0.14 -4.47 -16.53
N GLU A 28 -0.46 -3.41 -15.81
CA GLU A 28 -0.74 -2.08 -16.38
C GLU A 28 0.39 -1.08 -16.14
N ILE A 29 1.29 -1.34 -15.19
CA ILE A 29 2.44 -0.47 -14.90
C ILE A 29 3.73 -1.18 -15.35
N PRO A 30 4.30 -0.84 -16.52
CA PRO A 30 5.35 -1.66 -17.16
C PRO A 30 6.63 -1.80 -16.33
N PHE A 31 7.01 -0.73 -15.63
CA PHE A 31 8.26 -0.63 -14.89
C PHE A 31 8.17 -1.12 -13.44
N VAL A 32 7.02 -1.65 -13.00
CA VAL A 32 6.93 -2.32 -11.69
C VAL A 32 7.91 -3.48 -11.66
N THR A 33 8.72 -3.49 -10.62
CA THR A 33 9.68 -4.56 -10.32
C THR A 33 9.11 -5.57 -9.34
N ARG A 34 8.23 -5.13 -8.44
CA ARG A 34 7.55 -5.98 -7.47
C ARG A 34 6.26 -5.34 -6.95
N THR A 35 5.22 -6.15 -6.80
CA THR A 35 4.00 -5.78 -6.09
C THR A 35 3.79 -6.72 -4.92
N THR A 36 3.72 -6.20 -3.70
CA THR A 36 3.31 -6.98 -2.53
C THR A 36 1.80 -6.86 -2.36
N SER A 37 1.11 -7.99 -2.34
CA SER A 37 -0.33 -8.16 -2.17
C SER A 37 -0.54 -8.71 -0.76
N ASN A 38 -0.93 -7.87 0.21
CA ASN A 38 -1.07 -8.26 1.61
C ASN A 38 -2.53 -8.36 2.02
N ASP A 39 -2.87 -9.38 2.81
CA ASP A 39 -4.14 -9.43 3.54
C ASP A 39 -3.96 -10.12 4.90
N LEU A 40 -4.84 -9.81 5.86
CA LEU A 40 -4.84 -10.47 7.16
C LEU A 40 -5.46 -11.86 7.08
N ASP A 41 -6.45 -12.06 6.20
CA ASP A 41 -7.18 -13.32 6.06
C ASP A 41 -6.41 -14.33 5.17
N PRO A 42 -6.01 -15.51 5.69
CA PRO A 42 -5.41 -16.56 4.87
C PRO A 42 -6.27 -16.99 3.67
N SER A 43 -7.60 -16.88 3.77
CA SER A 43 -8.52 -17.21 2.67
C SER A 43 -8.40 -16.22 1.51
N ALA A 44 -8.12 -14.95 1.82
CA ALA A 44 -7.82 -13.91 0.85
C ALA A 44 -6.51 -14.22 0.12
N SER A 45 -5.46 -14.59 0.86
CA SER A 45 -4.18 -15.03 0.27
C SER A 45 -4.31 -16.24 -0.64
N GLN A 46 -5.10 -17.25 -0.26
CA GLN A 46 -5.40 -18.37 -1.16
C GLN A 46 -6.10 -17.90 -2.44
N SER A 47 -7.01 -16.93 -2.33
CA SER A 47 -7.72 -16.34 -3.47
C SER A 47 -6.78 -15.55 -4.38
N MET A 48 -5.85 -14.77 -3.80
CA MET A 48 -4.80 -14.08 -4.54
C MET A 48 -3.96 -15.07 -5.36
N HIS A 49 -3.49 -16.16 -4.74
CA HIS A 49 -2.72 -17.19 -5.43
C HIS A 49 -3.50 -17.78 -6.61
N ARG A 50 -4.79 -18.13 -6.43
CA ARG A 50 -5.63 -18.64 -7.53
C ARG A 50 -5.76 -17.61 -8.66
N ASN A 51 -6.00 -16.34 -8.33
CA ASN A 51 -6.17 -15.28 -9.31
C ASN A 51 -4.86 -15.00 -10.07
N ILE A 52 -3.71 -15.01 -9.39
CA ILE A 52 -2.38 -14.90 -10.01
C ILE A 52 -2.17 -16.05 -11.00
N GLN A 53 -2.45 -17.29 -10.59
CA GLN A 53 -2.29 -18.46 -11.47
C GLN A 53 -3.23 -18.41 -12.69
N TYR A 54 -4.48 -17.98 -12.48
CA TYR A 54 -5.43 -17.79 -13.59
C TYR A 54 -4.90 -16.77 -14.60
N ASN A 55 -4.45 -15.60 -14.14
CA ASN A 55 -4.00 -14.51 -15.00
C ASN A 55 -2.66 -14.80 -15.71
N LYS A 56 -1.84 -15.75 -15.21
CA LYS A 56 -0.60 -16.18 -15.90
C LYS A 56 -0.86 -16.76 -17.29
N THR A 57 -2.00 -17.42 -17.47
CA THR A 57 -2.30 -18.19 -18.70
C THR A 57 -3.53 -17.72 -19.45
N HIS A 58 -4.44 -16.98 -18.80
CA HIS A 58 -5.72 -16.58 -19.40
C HIS A 58 -5.78 -15.11 -19.85
N THR A 59 -4.83 -14.28 -19.44
CA THR A 59 -4.80 -12.86 -19.83
C THR A 59 -4.05 -12.74 -21.16
N ALA A 60 -4.71 -12.25 -22.21
CA ALA A 60 -4.12 -12.18 -23.55
C ALA A 60 -3.41 -10.84 -23.85
N LYS A 61 -3.63 -9.82 -23.02
CA LYS A 61 -3.17 -8.45 -23.29
C LYS A 61 -2.62 -7.78 -22.03
N THR A 62 -1.47 -7.16 -22.19
CA THR A 62 -0.84 -6.22 -21.27
C THR A 62 -0.75 -4.86 -21.96
N ILE A 63 -0.57 -3.78 -21.19
CA ILE A 63 -0.41 -2.43 -21.76
C ILE A 63 0.94 -2.31 -22.48
N ASP A 64 1.97 -2.97 -21.96
CA ASP A 64 3.29 -3.07 -22.60
C ASP A 64 3.38 -4.35 -23.44
N PRO A 65 3.51 -4.25 -24.77
CA PRO A 65 3.64 -5.41 -25.66
C PRO A 65 4.83 -6.33 -25.33
N ALA A 66 5.87 -5.82 -24.65
CA ALA A 66 7.04 -6.60 -24.24
C ALA A 66 6.82 -7.37 -22.92
N LEU A 67 5.83 -6.98 -22.11
CA LEU A 67 5.55 -7.60 -20.83
C LEU A 67 4.52 -8.71 -20.99
N THR A 68 4.92 -9.97 -20.82
CA THR A 68 3.95 -11.08 -20.83
C THR A 68 3.14 -11.12 -19.53
N PRO A 69 1.88 -11.58 -19.55
CA PRO A 69 1.09 -11.81 -18.33
C PRO A 69 1.82 -12.71 -17.33
N TYR A 70 2.49 -13.76 -17.80
CA TYR A 70 3.31 -14.61 -16.93
C TYR A 70 4.42 -13.82 -16.23
N ALA A 71 5.15 -12.97 -16.96
CA ALA A 71 6.19 -12.13 -16.40
C ALA A 71 5.63 -11.09 -15.43
N ALA A 72 4.48 -10.49 -15.74
CA ALA A 72 3.76 -9.57 -14.84
C ALA A 72 3.38 -10.27 -13.52
N MET A 73 2.67 -11.40 -13.61
CA MET A 73 2.20 -12.15 -12.44
C MET A 73 3.34 -12.65 -11.56
N SER A 74 4.50 -12.97 -12.15
CA SER A 74 5.69 -13.38 -11.40
C SER A 74 6.32 -12.26 -10.56
N LYS A 75 5.90 -11.01 -10.76
CA LYS A 75 6.32 -9.86 -9.93
C LYS A 75 5.46 -9.69 -8.67
N ILE A 76 4.34 -10.41 -8.56
CA ILE A 76 3.42 -10.28 -7.43
C ILE A 76 3.85 -11.25 -6.33
N HIS A 77 4.02 -10.72 -5.12
CA HIS A 77 4.26 -11.48 -3.90
C HIS A 77 3.03 -11.41 -3.00
N VAL A 78 2.54 -12.57 -2.58
CA VAL A 78 1.38 -12.65 -1.67
C VAL A 78 1.88 -12.74 -0.24
N GLU A 79 1.32 -11.89 0.61
CA GLU A 79 1.63 -11.79 2.03
C GLU A 79 0.38 -12.05 2.87
N THR A 80 0.52 -12.79 3.97
CA THR A 80 -0.58 -13.02 4.92
C THR A 80 -0.22 -12.44 6.27
N ALA A 81 -0.41 -11.13 6.42
CA ALA A 81 0.00 -10.42 7.62
C ALA A 81 -0.94 -9.26 7.97
N ASN A 82 -0.89 -8.85 9.24
CA ASN A 82 -1.43 -7.57 9.64
C ASN A 82 -0.70 -6.45 8.89
N ALA A 83 -1.45 -5.60 8.17
CA ALA A 83 -0.88 -4.56 7.31
C ALA A 83 0.04 -3.59 8.08
N THR A 84 -0.36 -3.16 9.28
CA THR A 84 0.45 -2.28 10.14
C THR A 84 1.76 -2.95 10.54
N HIS A 85 1.70 -4.21 10.98
CA HIS A 85 2.90 -4.98 11.32
C HIS A 85 3.82 -5.17 10.12
N HIS A 86 3.26 -5.52 8.95
CA HIS A 86 4.01 -5.66 7.70
C HIS A 86 4.76 -4.36 7.35
N MET A 87 4.08 -3.21 7.39
CA MET A 87 4.68 -1.91 7.10
C MET A 87 5.76 -1.52 8.13
N TYR A 88 5.58 -1.80 9.42
CA TYR A 88 6.67 -1.58 10.38
C TYR A 88 7.86 -2.52 10.20
N SER A 89 7.60 -3.75 9.73
CA SER A 89 8.66 -4.74 9.52
C SER A 89 9.69 -4.31 8.48
N VAL A 90 9.28 -3.48 7.50
CA VAL A 90 10.19 -2.97 6.45
C VAL A 90 11.17 -1.89 6.95
N LEU A 91 10.94 -1.35 8.15
CA LEU A 91 11.84 -0.37 8.77
C LEU A 91 13.06 -1.02 9.43
N SER A 92 12.95 -2.28 9.81
CA SER A 92 14.03 -2.99 10.50
C SER A 92 15.08 -3.46 9.50
N PRO A 93 16.39 -3.33 9.83
CA PRO A 93 17.42 -3.95 9.03
C PRO A 93 17.23 -5.48 9.02
N PRO A 94 17.64 -6.16 7.95
CA PRO A 94 17.45 -7.59 7.84
C PRO A 94 18.22 -8.32 8.97
N LYS A 95 17.50 -8.92 9.94
CA LYS A 95 18.05 -9.87 10.92
C LYS A 95 18.87 -10.96 10.21
N PRO A 96 20.06 -11.33 10.70
CA PRO A 96 20.81 -12.45 10.15
C PRO A 96 19.97 -13.74 10.20
N ARG A 97 20.14 -14.62 9.20
CA ARG A 97 19.44 -15.91 9.11
C ARG A 97 19.73 -16.78 10.34
N THR A 98 18.74 -17.53 10.80
CA THR A 98 18.97 -18.65 11.72
C THR A 98 19.41 -19.90 10.93
N GLU A 99 20.06 -20.85 11.61
CA GLU A 99 20.53 -22.09 10.98
C GLU A 99 19.37 -22.94 10.41
N GLU A 100 18.18 -22.85 11.00
CA GLU A 100 16.96 -23.53 10.53
C GLU A 100 16.44 -22.96 9.20
N GLU A 101 16.50 -21.64 9.00
CA GLU A 101 16.11 -20.98 7.73
C GLU A 101 17.07 -21.32 6.58
N TYR A 102 18.33 -21.65 6.88
CA TYR A 102 19.27 -22.17 5.88
C TYR A 102 18.93 -23.60 5.46
N ALA A 103 18.48 -24.43 6.40
CA ALA A 103 18.16 -25.84 6.16
C ALA A 103 16.88 -26.02 5.34
N ASN A 104 15.89 -25.12 5.51
CA ASN A 104 14.56 -25.27 4.90
C ASN A 104 14.48 -24.73 3.46
N GLY A 105 15.55 -24.11 2.94
CA GLY A 105 15.59 -23.61 1.55
C GLY A 105 14.60 -22.48 1.26
N GLU A 106 14.05 -21.84 2.29
CA GLU A 106 13.08 -20.75 2.15
C GLU A 106 13.73 -19.56 1.42
N SER A 107 13.14 -19.19 0.27
CA SER A 107 13.51 -17.99 -0.47
C SER A 107 13.27 -16.76 0.42
N ARG A 108 14.24 -15.83 0.46
CA ARG A 108 14.08 -14.52 1.12
C ARG A 108 12.99 -13.72 0.41
N GLU A 109 11.71 -13.95 0.68
CA GLU A 109 10.65 -13.16 0.03
C GLU A 109 10.30 -11.90 0.85
N HIS A 110 10.59 -11.86 2.15
CA HIS A 110 10.07 -10.81 3.06
C HIS A 110 10.92 -9.55 3.26
N ARG A 111 11.95 -9.26 2.47
CA ARG A 111 12.92 -8.20 2.88
C ARG A 111 13.33 -7.26 1.77
N PHE A 112 12.34 -6.56 1.23
CA PHE A 112 12.55 -5.32 0.51
C PHE A 112 12.30 -4.20 1.51
N GLY A 113 13.09 -3.12 1.43
CA GLY A 113 12.95 -1.99 2.35
C GLY A 113 11.63 -1.25 2.12
N LYS A 114 11.66 0.07 2.30
CA LYS A 114 10.51 0.92 2.02
C LYS A 114 9.98 0.74 0.59
N TYR A 115 8.68 1.04 0.42
CA TYR A 115 7.96 0.93 -0.84
C TYR A 115 7.91 2.26 -1.58
N ASP A 116 8.00 2.23 -2.91
CA ASP A 116 7.87 3.45 -3.74
C ASP A 116 6.40 3.90 -3.84
N VAL A 117 5.46 2.95 -3.78
CA VAL A 117 4.03 3.23 -3.71
C VAL A 117 3.40 2.35 -2.63
N ILE A 118 2.55 2.94 -1.79
CA ILE A 118 1.68 2.20 -0.86
C ILE A 118 0.24 2.56 -1.16
N ASP A 119 -0.63 1.57 -1.33
CA ASP A 119 -2.06 1.75 -1.50
C ASP A 119 -2.85 1.18 -0.32
N LEU A 120 -3.51 2.08 0.41
CA LEU A 120 -4.37 1.80 1.56
C LEU A 120 -5.84 1.88 1.14
N ASP A 121 -6.50 0.73 1.05
CA ASP A 121 -7.93 0.63 0.73
C ASP A 121 -8.67 -0.29 1.72
N PRO A 122 -8.83 0.15 2.98
CA PRO A 122 -9.59 -0.61 3.96
C PRO A 122 -11.10 -0.41 3.82
N PHE A 123 -11.85 -1.38 4.36
CA PHE A 123 -13.26 -1.16 4.68
C PHE A 123 -13.37 -0.14 5.82
N GLY A 124 -13.97 1.02 5.53
CA GLY A 124 -14.07 2.12 6.47
C GLY A 124 -12.94 3.14 6.32
N THR A 125 -12.09 3.29 7.33
CA THR A 125 -11.10 4.37 7.42
C THR A 125 -9.66 3.86 7.30
N ALA A 126 -8.80 4.64 6.64
CA ALA A 126 -7.36 4.38 6.55
C ALA A 126 -6.55 4.88 7.76
N VAL A 127 -7.15 5.68 8.64
CA VAL A 127 -6.47 6.32 9.78
C VAL A 127 -5.58 5.37 10.61
N PRO A 128 -6.02 4.13 10.96
CA PRO A 128 -5.20 3.20 11.75
C PRO A 128 -3.88 2.78 11.07
N PHE A 129 -3.79 2.93 9.75
CA PHE A 129 -2.66 2.48 8.94
C PHE A 129 -1.72 3.63 8.55
N LEU A 130 -2.15 4.89 8.69
CA LEU A 130 -1.42 6.06 8.19
C LEU A 130 -0.01 6.18 8.78
N ASP A 131 0.14 5.96 10.08
CA ASP A 131 1.44 6.09 10.75
C ASP A 131 2.47 5.12 10.16
N ALA A 132 2.12 3.83 10.11
CA ALA A 132 2.99 2.81 9.54
C ALA A 132 3.25 3.03 8.04
N ALA A 133 2.24 3.46 7.28
CA ALA A 133 2.37 3.69 5.84
C ALA A 133 3.31 4.86 5.53
N VAL A 134 3.23 5.97 6.27
CA VAL A 134 4.14 7.11 6.08
C VAL A 134 5.59 6.73 6.39
N GLN A 135 5.82 5.83 7.35
CA GLN A 135 7.17 5.35 7.64
C GLN A 135 7.68 4.37 6.57
N ALA A 136 6.78 3.51 6.07
CA ALA A 136 7.10 2.45 5.12
C ALA A 136 7.22 2.94 3.67
N VAL A 137 6.70 4.12 3.33
CA VAL A 137 6.88 4.71 1.99
C VAL A 137 8.27 5.36 1.87
N SER A 138 8.92 5.14 0.74
CA SER A 138 10.21 5.72 0.38
C SER A 138 10.11 7.24 0.24
N ASP A 139 11.22 7.95 0.46
CA ASP A 139 11.27 9.39 0.27
C ASP A 139 10.97 9.73 -1.21
N GLY A 140 10.02 10.64 -1.44
CA GLY A 140 9.51 10.93 -2.79
C GLY A 140 8.56 9.88 -3.37
N GLY A 141 8.17 8.87 -2.57
CA GLY A 141 7.17 7.86 -2.94
C GLY A 141 5.74 8.38 -2.90
N LEU A 142 4.81 7.54 -3.33
CA LEU A 142 3.38 7.84 -3.43
C LEU A 142 2.56 7.04 -2.41
N LEU A 143 1.73 7.75 -1.64
CA LEU A 143 0.75 7.13 -0.74
C LEU A 143 -0.66 7.33 -1.30
N CYS A 144 -1.29 6.24 -1.72
CA CYS A 144 -2.69 6.19 -2.13
C CYS A 144 -3.56 5.83 -0.92
N ILE A 145 -4.60 6.63 -0.66
CA ILE A 145 -5.46 6.49 0.53
C ILE A 145 -6.91 6.49 0.10
N THR A 146 -7.65 5.46 0.53
CA THR A 146 -9.11 5.37 0.36
C THR A 146 -9.78 5.31 1.73
N CYS A 147 -10.81 6.13 1.93
CA CYS A 147 -11.69 6.07 3.10
C CYS A 147 -13.14 5.96 2.63
N THR A 148 -13.79 4.83 2.94
CA THR A 148 -15.18 4.51 2.55
C THR A 148 -16.20 4.79 3.65
N ASP A 149 -15.77 5.28 4.81
CA ASP A 149 -16.62 5.64 5.96
C ASP A 149 -17.33 6.98 5.80
N ALA A 150 -17.95 7.24 4.64
CA ALA A 150 -18.65 8.50 4.34
C ALA A 150 -19.72 8.88 5.35
N GLY A 151 -20.34 7.91 6.02
CA GLY A 151 -21.27 8.18 7.13
C GLY A 151 -20.63 8.94 8.30
N VAL A 152 -19.30 8.89 8.47
CA VAL A 152 -18.56 9.58 9.54
C VAL A 152 -18.20 11.01 9.13
N TRP A 153 -17.74 11.22 7.89
CA TRP A 153 -17.22 12.52 7.43
C TRP A 153 -18.20 13.35 6.60
N ALA A 154 -19.19 12.74 5.94
CA ALA A 154 -20.21 13.42 5.12
C ALA A 154 -21.49 13.74 5.92
N SER A 155 -21.45 13.56 7.23
CA SER A 155 -22.59 13.70 8.13
C SER A 155 -22.15 14.25 9.47
N THR A 156 -23.09 14.87 10.19
CA THR A 156 -22.89 15.32 11.56
C THR A 156 -23.32 14.28 12.60
N GLY A 157 -23.77 13.10 12.15
CA GLY A 157 -24.28 12.04 13.04
C GLY A 157 -23.22 11.34 13.89
N TYR A 158 -21.94 11.47 13.54
CA TYR A 158 -20.81 10.84 14.25
C TYR A 158 -19.63 11.82 14.39
N SER A 159 -19.91 13.03 14.85
CA SER A 159 -18.93 14.12 14.89
C SER A 159 -17.72 13.77 15.77
N GLU A 160 -17.94 13.17 16.94
CA GLU A 160 -16.91 12.73 17.86
C GLU A 160 -16.01 11.66 17.25
N LYS A 161 -16.59 10.76 16.46
CA LYS A 161 -15.83 9.74 15.71
C LYS A 161 -15.00 10.38 14.60
N CYS A 162 -15.57 11.35 13.88
CA CYS A 162 -14.83 12.11 12.87
C CYS A 162 -13.65 12.86 13.50
N PHE A 163 -13.85 13.51 14.64
CA PHE A 163 -12.76 14.15 15.39
C PHE A 163 -11.69 13.16 15.83
N SER A 164 -12.10 12.01 16.37
CA SER A 164 -11.16 11.01 16.88
C SER A 164 -10.31 10.37 15.78
N LEU A 165 -10.89 10.16 14.59
CA LEU A 165 -10.20 9.57 13.45
C LEU A 165 -9.38 10.61 12.67
N TYR A 166 -10.02 11.72 12.30
CA TYR A 166 -9.44 12.67 11.36
C TYR A 166 -8.93 13.96 12.02
N GLY A 167 -9.18 14.17 13.31
CA GLY A 167 -8.70 15.34 14.05
C GLY A 167 -9.44 16.64 13.76
N GLY A 168 -10.64 16.58 13.16
CA GLY A 168 -11.47 17.75 12.88
C GLY A 168 -12.97 17.43 12.81
N MET A 169 -13.79 18.46 12.64
CA MET A 169 -15.25 18.32 12.62
C MET A 169 -15.78 18.17 11.19
N PRO A 170 -16.77 17.28 10.96
CA PRO A 170 -17.37 17.13 9.65
C PRO A 170 -18.24 18.34 9.33
N VAL A 171 -18.28 18.71 8.05
CA VAL A 171 -19.12 19.80 7.56
C VAL A 171 -20.22 19.20 6.70
N LYS A 172 -21.48 19.53 7.00
CA LYS A 172 -22.63 19.11 6.21
C LYS A 172 -22.98 20.19 5.18
N GLY A 173 -23.16 19.78 3.94
CA GLY A 173 -23.47 20.67 2.82
C GLY A 173 -22.99 20.08 1.50
N GLU A 174 -23.11 20.85 0.42
CA GLU A 174 -22.69 20.44 -0.93
C GLU A 174 -21.17 20.22 -1.02
N TRP A 175 -20.40 20.95 -0.20
CA TRP A 175 -18.94 20.84 -0.11
C TRP A 175 -18.43 19.81 0.91
N SER A 176 -19.31 18.97 1.46
CA SER A 176 -18.95 17.96 2.47
C SER A 176 -17.85 16.99 1.99
N HIS A 177 -17.85 16.65 0.71
CA HIS A 177 -16.82 15.80 0.10
C HIS A 177 -15.45 16.47 0.06
N GLU A 178 -15.36 17.75 -0.30
CA GLU A 178 -14.11 18.51 -0.28
C GLU A 178 -13.62 18.74 1.16
N ALA A 179 -14.53 19.09 2.07
CA ALA A 179 -14.23 19.24 3.48
C ALA A 179 -13.66 17.95 4.08
N CYS A 180 -14.20 16.78 3.70
CA CYS A 180 -13.63 15.49 4.06
C CYS A 180 -12.22 15.28 3.51
N LEU A 181 -11.98 15.56 2.22
CA LEU A 181 -10.64 15.42 1.65
C LEU A 181 -9.61 16.23 2.44
N ARG A 182 -9.98 17.43 2.92
CA ARG A 182 -9.14 18.24 3.81
C ARG A 182 -8.89 17.58 5.16
N LEU A 183 -9.89 16.94 5.75
CA LEU A 183 -9.75 16.20 7.00
C LEU A 183 -8.84 14.97 6.85
N ILE A 184 -8.98 14.22 5.75
CA ILE A 184 -8.09 13.08 5.45
C ILE A 184 -6.65 13.57 5.26
N LEU A 185 -6.45 14.61 4.44
CA LEU A 185 -5.13 15.22 4.23
C LEU A 185 -4.52 15.73 5.54
N TYR A 186 -5.31 16.35 6.41
CA TYR A 186 -4.86 16.81 7.72
C TYR A 186 -4.46 15.63 8.64
N ALA A 187 -5.23 14.54 8.66
CA ALA A 187 -4.89 13.34 9.41
C ALA A 187 -3.59 12.71 8.91
N THR A 188 -3.41 12.62 7.59
CA THR A 188 -2.17 12.13 6.96
C THR A 188 -0.99 13.04 7.27
N ALA A 189 -1.15 14.36 7.15
CA ALA A 189 -0.10 15.32 7.49
C ALA A 189 0.28 15.25 8.98
N THR A 190 -0.70 15.07 9.87
CA THR A 190 -0.48 14.89 11.31
C THR A 190 0.29 13.61 11.60
N ALA A 191 -0.08 12.48 10.96
CA ALA A 191 0.68 11.24 11.07
C ALA A 191 2.12 11.44 10.56
N ALA A 192 2.26 12.10 9.41
CA ALA A 192 3.55 12.36 8.81
C ALA A 192 4.43 13.35 9.59
N ALA A 193 3.85 14.26 10.38
CA ALA A 193 4.58 15.19 11.24
C ALA A 193 5.09 14.53 12.54
N ARG A 194 4.46 13.41 12.99
CA ARG A 194 4.94 12.63 14.14
C ARG A 194 6.23 11.90 13.81
N VAL A 195 6.33 11.42 12.57
CA VAL A 195 7.56 10.88 12.03
C VAL A 195 8.40 12.05 11.54
N ARG A 196 9.70 12.09 11.81
CA ARG A 196 10.56 13.25 11.53
C ARG A 196 10.93 13.35 10.03
N VAL A 197 9.96 13.28 9.10
CA VAL A 197 10.18 13.04 7.65
C VAL A 197 9.48 14.03 6.70
N MET A 198 8.56 14.90 7.13
CA MET A 198 8.00 15.90 6.20
C MET A 198 8.86 17.15 6.09
N GLU A 199 9.67 17.24 5.02
CA GLU A 199 10.10 18.52 4.47
C GLU A 199 8.95 19.04 3.58
N ASP A 200 8.33 20.15 4.01
CA ASP A 200 7.16 20.79 3.39
C ASP A 200 7.26 20.96 1.87
N THR A 201 6.64 20.05 1.11
CA THR A 201 6.42 20.24 -0.34
C THR A 201 5.05 20.86 -0.65
N ILE A 202 4.12 20.89 0.32
CA ILE A 202 2.72 21.33 0.08
C ILE A 202 2.50 22.85 0.28
N ALA A 203 3.47 23.60 0.83
CA ALA A 203 3.26 25.02 1.19
C ALA A 203 4.06 26.07 0.39
N ARG A 204 4.79 25.72 -0.69
CA ARG A 204 5.70 26.66 -1.39
C ARG A 204 5.15 27.37 -2.65
N LYS A 205 3.84 27.32 -2.91
CA LYS A 205 3.21 28.16 -3.96
C LYS A 205 1.89 28.75 -3.46
N ALA A 206 2.00 29.75 -2.60
CA ALA A 206 1.05 30.83 -2.45
C ALA A 206 1.83 32.13 -2.34
#